data_AF-X1GIZ1-F1
#
_entry.id   AF-X1GIZ1-F1
#
_cell.length_a   1.000
_cell.length_b   1.000
_cell.length_c   1.000
_cell.angle_alpha   90.00
_cell.angle_beta   90.00
_cell.angle_gamma   90.00
#
_symmetry.space_group_name_H-M   'P 1'
#
loop_
_entity.id
_entity.type
_entity.pdbx_description
1 polymer ?
#
loop_
_entity_poly.entity_id
_entity_poly.type
_entity_poly.pdbx_seq_one_letter_code
_entity_poly.pdbx_strand_id
1 'polypeptide(L)'
;SFYFLFGLFVSGLTGQNTTPEAFEGLIPILGQKIIILGGLFGLFAISTSFLILGNYLKNTLIFDYRFPYLSAFFIATFSPLLLFLSGIREFIWVIAFVGTFIGLIEGMIIILVYKKAKKQGDKIPEYNLKIPRYLPYFVMIVLVLGAIAQTIYYLIL
;
A
#
# COMPACT_ATOMS: atom_id res chain seq x y z
N SER A 1 -5.63 -13.29 10.52
CA SER A 1 -5.28 -14.71 10.66
C SER A 1 -4.34 -15.21 9.57
N PHE A 2 -4.68 -15.07 8.27
CA PHE A 2 -3.82 -15.56 7.17
C PHE A 2 -2.41 -14.96 7.16
N TYR A 3 -2.26 -13.63 7.21
CA TYR A 3 -0.94 -12.97 7.22
C TYR A 3 -0.05 -13.43 8.38
N PHE A 4 -0.64 -13.57 9.57
CA PHE A 4 0.10 -14.04 10.75
C PHE A 4 0.57 -15.48 10.57
N LEU A 5 -0.31 -16.38 10.11
CA LEU A 5 0.06 -17.77 9.84
C LEU A 5 1.12 -17.87 8.74
N PHE A 6 0.94 -17.15 7.63
CA PHE A 6 1.91 -17.12 6.54
C PHE A 6 3.28 -16.66 7.02
N GLY A 7 3.34 -15.54 7.75
CA GLY A 7 4.60 -15.04 8.31
C GLY A 7 5.25 -16.02 9.28
N LEU A 8 4.46 -16.65 10.15
CA LEU A 8 4.94 -17.66 11.11
C LEU A 8 5.48 -18.90 10.39
N PHE A 9 4.79 -19.41 9.38
CA PHE A 9 5.25 -20.57 8.62
C PHE A 9 6.51 -20.25 7.82
N VAL A 10 6.56 -19.15 7.09
CA VAL A 10 7.75 -18.78 6.32
C VAL A 10 8.93 -18.58 7.26
N SER A 11 8.82 -17.68 8.25
CA SER A 11 9.92 -17.41 9.18
C SER A 11 10.34 -18.62 10.01
N GLY A 12 9.39 -19.50 10.38
CA GLY A 12 9.68 -20.76 11.07
C GLY A 12 10.42 -21.76 10.20
N LEU A 13 10.16 -21.78 8.89
CA LEU A 13 10.82 -22.68 7.93
C LEU A 13 12.19 -22.14 7.48
N THR A 14 12.31 -20.84 7.22
CA THR A 14 13.53 -20.23 6.67
C THR A 14 14.49 -19.70 7.74
N GLY A 15 14.00 -19.43 8.96
CA GLY A 15 14.81 -18.92 10.07
C GLY A 15 15.52 -17.61 9.72
N GLN A 16 16.83 -17.56 9.92
CA GLN A 16 17.66 -16.38 9.60
C GLN A 16 17.77 -16.10 8.10
N ASN A 17 17.45 -17.08 7.23
CA ASN A 17 17.48 -16.91 5.78
C ASN A 17 16.16 -16.36 5.21
N THR A 18 15.28 -15.81 6.05
CA THR A 18 14.04 -15.20 5.61
C THR A 18 14.36 -13.95 4.80
N THR A 19 14.08 -13.97 3.50
CA THR A 19 14.32 -12.82 2.62
C THR A 19 13.15 -11.81 2.70
N PRO A 20 13.39 -10.52 2.42
CA PRO A 20 12.36 -9.49 2.37
C PRO A 20 11.11 -9.84 1.56
N GLU A 21 11.31 -10.51 0.41
CA GLU A 21 10.25 -10.94 -0.51
C GLU A 21 9.69 -12.33 -0.15
N ALA A 22 10.26 -13.01 0.87
CA ALA A 22 10.02 -14.39 1.28
C ALA A 22 10.33 -15.48 0.23
N PHE A 23 10.18 -15.18 -1.05
CA PHE A 23 10.23 -16.13 -2.16
C PHE A 23 11.60 -16.80 -2.33
N GLU A 24 12.67 -16.00 -2.26
CA GLU A 24 14.03 -16.50 -2.42
C GLU A 24 14.45 -17.38 -1.23
N GLY A 25 14.09 -16.98 -0.01
CA GLY A 25 14.36 -17.76 1.21
C GLY A 25 13.73 -19.16 1.19
N LEU A 26 12.66 -19.37 0.42
CA LEU A 26 11.97 -20.65 0.29
C LEU A 26 12.60 -21.61 -0.75
N ILE A 27 13.53 -21.14 -1.58
CA ILE A 27 14.17 -21.97 -2.63
C ILE A 27 14.81 -23.25 -2.06
N PRO A 28 15.58 -23.21 -0.95
CA PRO A 28 16.20 -24.41 -0.39
C PRO A 28 15.19 -25.43 0.16
N ILE A 29 13.96 -25.01 0.44
CA ILE A 29 12.94 -25.82 1.12
C ILE A 29 11.95 -26.43 0.12
N LEU A 30 11.41 -25.61 -0.78
CA LEU A 30 10.41 -26.03 -1.78
C LEU A 30 11.05 -26.48 -3.09
N GLY A 31 12.32 -26.14 -3.32
CA GLY A 31 13.02 -26.38 -4.56
C GLY A 31 12.66 -25.38 -5.66
N GLN A 32 13.62 -25.15 -6.55
CA GLN A 32 13.54 -24.10 -7.58
C GLN A 32 12.33 -24.24 -8.51
N LYS A 33 11.90 -25.46 -8.85
CA LYS A 33 10.76 -25.69 -9.75
C LYS A 33 9.44 -25.17 -9.18
N ILE A 34 9.20 -25.39 -7.88
CA ILE A 34 7.97 -24.94 -7.22
C ILE A 34 7.96 -23.42 -7.12
N ILE A 35 9.12 -22.82 -6.79
CA ILE A 35 9.28 -21.37 -6.73
C ILE A 35 9.06 -20.71 -8.09
N ILE A 36 9.55 -21.29 -9.19
CA ILE A 36 9.29 -20.78 -10.55
C ILE A 36 7.80 -20.82 -10.87
N LEU A 37 7.10 -21.92 -10.56
CA LEU A 37 5.65 -22.00 -10.78
C LEU A 37 4.90 -20.94 -9.95
N GLY A 38 5.25 -20.79 -8.68
CA GLY A 38 4.70 -19.74 -7.81
C GLY A 38 4.98 -18.33 -8.35
N GLY A 39 6.18 -18.10 -8.89
CA GLY A 39 6.58 -16.85 -9.51
C GLY A 39 5.79 -16.53 -10.77
N LEU A 40 5.47 -17.53 -11.59
CA LEU A 40 4.61 -17.37 -12.77
C LEU A 40 3.17 -16.99 -12.38
N PHE A 41 2.60 -17.66 -11.37
CA PHE A 41 1.28 -17.29 -10.86
C PHE A 41 1.29 -15.87 -10.26
N GLY A 42 2.33 -15.53 -9.50
CA GLY A 42 2.54 -14.20 -8.97
C GLY A 42 2.64 -13.15 -10.07
N LEU A 43 3.40 -13.43 -11.13
CA LEU A 43 3.54 -12.55 -12.29
C LEU A 43 2.20 -12.29 -12.98
N PHE A 44 1.40 -13.32 -13.22
CA PHE A 44 0.07 -13.14 -13.84
C PHE A 44 -0.88 -12.36 -12.94
N ALA A 45 -0.88 -12.63 -11.63
CA ALA A 45 -1.68 -11.90 -10.66
C ALA A 45 -1.30 -10.41 -10.64
N ILE A 46 -0.01 -10.10 -10.50
CA ILE A 46 0.50 -8.71 -10.47
C ILE A 46 0.24 -8.01 -11.80
N SER A 47 0.46 -8.68 -12.94
CA SER A 47 0.21 -8.10 -14.27
C SER A 47 -1.25 -7.71 -14.44
N THR A 48 -2.18 -8.57 -14.01
CA THR A 48 -3.61 -8.29 -14.10
C THR A 48 -4.00 -7.11 -13.21
N SER A 49 -3.54 -7.08 -11.96
CA SER A 49 -3.77 -5.95 -11.05
C SER A 49 -3.17 -4.65 -11.58
N PHE A 50 -1.94 -4.70 -12.12
CA PHE A 50 -1.28 -3.54 -12.72
C PHE A 50 -2.07 -2.96 -13.88
N LEU A 51 -2.58 -3.79 -14.79
CA LEU A 51 -3.39 -3.32 -15.92
C LEU A 51 -4.67 -2.62 -15.45
N ILE A 52 -5.34 -3.16 -14.43
CA ILE A 52 -6.57 -2.55 -13.88
C ILE A 52 -6.26 -1.21 -13.22
N LEU A 53 -5.28 -1.16 -12.29
CA LEU A 53 -4.92 0.07 -11.60
C LEU A 53 -4.34 1.13 -12.55
N GLY A 54 -3.50 0.72 -13.50
CA GLY A 54 -2.95 1.62 -14.52
C GLY A 54 -4.05 2.23 -15.38
N ASN A 55 -5.07 1.44 -15.75
CA ASN A 55 -6.22 1.96 -16.49
C ASN A 55 -7.07 2.93 -15.65
N TYR A 56 -7.25 2.66 -14.35
CA TYR A 56 -7.92 3.59 -13.44
C TYR A 56 -7.16 4.91 -13.31
N LEU A 57 -5.85 4.87 -13.07
CA LEU A 57 -5.03 6.08 -12.97
C LEU A 57 -5.06 6.88 -14.28
N LYS A 58 -4.91 6.21 -15.43
CA LYS A 58 -5.03 6.84 -16.75
C LYS A 58 -6.39 7.53 -16.91
N ASN A 59 -7.48 6.86 -16.57
CA ASN A 59 -8.82 7.41 -16.71
C ASN A 59 -9.06 8.59 -15.77
N THR A 60 -8.61 8.50 -14.51
CA THR A 60 -8.63 9.64 -13.58
C THR A 60 -7.84 10.83 -14.13
N LEU A 61 -6.65 10.60 -14.70
CA LEU A 61 -5.87 11.68 -15.32
C LEU A 61 -6.61 12.32 -16.51
N ILE A 62 -7.29 11.54 -17.34
CA ILE A 62 -8.03 12.05 -18.51
C ILE A 62 -9.31 12.77 -18.09
N PHE A 63 -10.15 12.16 -17.25
CA PHE A 63 -11.49 12.66 -16.98
C PHE A 63 -11.51 13.67 -15.83
N ASP A 64 -10.71 13.47 -14.80
CA ASP A 64 -10.70 14.34 -13.61
C ASP A 64 -9.67 15.45 -13.77
N TYR A 65 -8.45 15.12 -14.22
CA TYR A 65 -7.35 16.08 -14.39
C TYR A 65 -7.20 16.64 -15.81
N ARG A 66 -8.01 16.16 -16.77
CA ARG A 66 -8.04 16.64 -18.17
C ARG A 66 -6.71 16.52 -18.93
N PHE A 67 -5.89 15.52 -18.60
CA PHE A 67 -4.66 15.23 -19.32
C PHE A 67 -4.95 14.62 -20.70
N PRO A 68 -4.11 14.89 -21.72
CA PRO A 68 -4.23 14.23 -23.01
C PRO A 68 -3.91 12.73 -22.88
N TYR A 69 -4.55 11.91 -23.72
CA TYR A 69 -4.49 10.44 -23.65
C TYR A 69 -3.06 9.89 -23.57
N LEU A 70 -2.16 10.37 -24.44
CA LEU A 70 -0.78 9.90 -24.49
C LEU A 70 -0.04 10.16 -23.19
N SER A 71 -0.11 11.38 -22.66
CA SER A 71 0.55 11.73 -21.38
C SER A 71 -0.01 10.90 -20.23
N ALA A 72 -1.34 10.74 -20.16
CA ALA A 72 -1.99 9.92 -19.14
C ALA A 72 -1.55 8.45 -19.23
N PHE A 73 -1.46 7.89 -20.44
CA PHE A 73 -0.99 6.53 -20.68
C PHE A 73 0.47 6.34 -20.24
N PHE A 74 1.38 7.23 -20.66
CA PHE A 74 2.79 7.15 -20.29
C PHE A 74 2.98 7.27 -18.77
N ILE A 75 2.31 8.21 -18.12
CA ILE A 75 2.42 8.39 -16.67
C ILE A 75 1.89 7.15 -15.93
N ALA A 76 0.72 6.63 -16.33
CA ALA A 76 0.11 5.50 -15.63
C ALA A 76 0.89 4.19 -15.82
N THR A 77 1.43 3.94 -17.02
CA THR A 77 2.11 2.68 -17.33
C THR A 77 3.61 2.71 -16.99
N PHE A 78 4.30 3.81 -17.28
CA PHE A 78 5.75 3.86 -17.13
C PHE A 78 6.21 4.40 -15.78
N SER A 79 5.34 5.01 -14.95
CA SER A 79 5.79 5.50 -13.65
C SER A 79 6.43 4.43 -12.76
N PRO A 80 5.88 3.20 -12.62
CA PRO A 80 6.54 2.20 -11.78
C PRO A 80 7.87 1.73 -12.37
N LEU A 81 7.96 1.63 -13.71
CA LEU A 81 9.20 1.26 -14.39
C LEU A 81 10.29 2.34 -14.22
N LEU A 82 9.94 3.61 -14.35
CA LEU A 82 10.87 4.72 -14.17
C LEU A 82 11.41 4.77 -12.74
N LEU A 83 10.56 4.55 -11.73
CA LEU A 83 10.98 4.46 -10.33
C LEU A 83 11.94 3.29 -10.09
N PHE A 84 11.65 2.13 -10.68
CA PHE A 84 12.53 0.97 -10.59
C PHE A 84 13.91 1.23 -11.22
N LEU A 85 13.92 1.89 -12.39
CA LEU A 85 15.14 2.24 -13.11
C LEU A 85 15.93 3.35 -12.42
N SER A 86 15.27 4.25 -11.69
CA SER A 86 15.93 5.30 -10.91
C SER A 86 16.62 4.80 -9.63
N GLY A 87 16.52 3.50 -9.33
CA GLY A 87 17.20 2.86 -8.21
C GLY A 87 16.30 2.52 -7.03
N ILE A 88 15.00 2.82 -7.10
CA ILE A 88 14.03 2.44 -6.06
C ILE A 88 13.62 0.98 -6.27
N ARG A 89 14.40 0.06 -5.68
CA ARG A 89 14.24 -1.39 -5.87
C ARG A 89 13.93 -2.17 -4.59
N GLU A 90 14.24 -1.58 -3.43
CA GLU A 90 14.04 -2.23 -2.13
C GLU A 90 12.56 -2.43 -1.80
N PHE A 91 12.10 -3.68 -1.81
CA PHE A 91 10.69 -4.03 -1.66
C PHE A 91 10.09 -3.50 -0.36
N ILE A 92 10.75 -3.75 0.78
CA ILE A 92 10.29 -3.31 2.11
C ILE A 92 10.17 -1.79 2.14
N TRP A 93 11.17 -1.08 1.61
CA TRP A 93 11.17 0.38 1.60
C TRP A 93 9.99 0.94 0.80
N VAL A 94 9.74 0.39 -0.40
CA VAL A 94 8.65 0.85 -1.28
C VAL A 94 7.29 0.66 -0.62
N ILE A 95 6.99 -0.54 -0.10
CA ILE A 95 5.68 -0.81 0.52
C ILE A 95 5.51 0.01 1.81
N ALA A 96 6.59 0.21 2.57
CA ALA A 96 6.57 0.97 3.79
C ALA A 96 6.31 2.46 3.52
N PHE A 97 6.98 3.02 2.51
CA PHE A 97 6.79 4.41 2.09
C PHE A 97 5.36 4.62 1.58
N VAL A 98 4.92 3.86 0.58
CA VAL A 98 3.59 4.01 -0.01
C VAL A 98 2.49 3.79 1.04
N GLY A 99 2.60 2.73 1.85
CA GLY A 99 1.63 2.43 2.90
C GLY A 99 1.53 3.54 3.95
N THR A 100 2.66 4.17 4.31
CA THR A 100 2.68 5.27 5.27
C THR A 100 1.95 6.50 4.74
N PHE A 101 2.27 6.94 3.52
CA PHE A 101 1.69 8.16 2.96
C PHE A 101 0.21 7.98 2.59
N ILE A 102 -0.13 6.86 1.94
CA ILE A 102 -1.53 6.55 1.61
C ILE A 102 -2.34 6.35 2.88
N GLY A 103 -1.82 5.58 3.86
CA GLY A 103 -2.49 5.37 5.14
C GLY A 103 -2.71 6.65 5.93
N LEU A 104 -1.74 7.58 5.92
CA LEU A 104 -1.89 8.90 6.50
C LEU A 104 -3.00 9.69 5.80
N ILE A 105 -2.96 9.80 4.48
CA ILE A 105 -3.92 10.59 3.70
C ILE A 105 -5.34 10.01 3.86
N GLU A 106 -5.52 8.72 3.63
CA GLU A 106 -6.81 8.05 3.75
C GLU A 106 -7.35 8.10 5.18
N GLY A 107 -6.51 7.81 6.18
CA GLY A 107 -6.90 7.89 7.58
C GLY A 107 -7.35 9.29 7.99
N MET A 108 -6.61 10.33 7.55
CA MET A 108 -6.98 11.72 7.78
C MET A 108 -8.30 12.09 7.08
N ILE A 109 -8.48 11.69 5.81
CA ILE A 109 -9.72 11.94 5.05
C ILE A 109 -10.91 11.29 5.75
N ILE A 110 -10.81 10.02 6.17
CA ILE A 110 -11.90 9.30 6.86
C ILE A 110 -12.31 10.04 8.14
N ILE A 111 -11.34 10.50 8.94
CA ILE A 111 -11.60 11.24 10.17
C ILE A 111 -12.29 12.58 9.89
N LEU A 112 -11.83 13.32 8.88
CA LEU A 112 -12.42 14.60 8.49
C LEU A 112 -13.83 14.43 7.94
N VAL A 113 -14.06 13.42 7.10
CA VAL A 113 -15.38 13.07 6.58
C VAL A 113 -16.32 12.70 7.74
N TYR A 114 -15.88 11.87 8.68
CA TYR A 114 -16.66 11.53 9.88
C TYR A 114 -17.07 12.78 10.67
N LYS A 115 -16.12 13.69 10.93
CA LYS A 115 -16.40 14.93 11.67
C LYS A 115 -17.34 15.86 10.91
N LYS A 116 -17.21 15.94 9.59
CA LYS A 116 -18.07 16.77 8.74
C LYS A 116 -19.49 16.20 8.67
N ALA A 117 -19.63 14.90 8.45
CA ALA A 117 -20.92 14.21 8.43
C ALA A 117 -21.69 14.36 9.75
N LYS A 118 -21.01 14.31 10.91
CA LYS A 118 -21.66 14.49 12.21
C LYS A 118 -22.14 15.92 12.49
N LYS A 119 -21.53 16.93 11.84
CA LYS A 119 -21.89 18.35 12.02
C LYS A 119 -22.87 18.88 10.98
N GLN A 120 -22.78 18.37 9.75
CA GLN A 120 -23.50 18.88 8.58
C GLN A 120 -24.45 17.82 7.97
N GLY A 121 -24.75 16.76 8.71
CA GLY A 121 -25.64 15.71 8.24
C GLY A 121 -27.11 16.13 8.33
N ASP A 122 -27.79 16.17 7.19
CA ASP A 122 -29.22 16.52 7.10
C ASP A 122 -30.14 15.35 7.50
N LYS A 123 -29.58 14.14 7.65
CA LYS A 123 -30.29 12.94 8.10
C LYS A 123 -29.85 12.52 9.50
N ILE A 124 -30.82 12.12 10.32
CA ILE A 124 -30.57 11.43 11.57
C ILE A 124 -29.98 10.04 11.22
N PRO A 125 -28.76 9.72 11.67
CA PRO A 125 -28.14 8.46 11.32
C PRO A 125 -28.86 7.29 12.02
N GLU A 126 -29.08 6.20 11.28
CA GLU A 126 -29.64 4.94 11.80
C GLU A 126 -28.76 4.35 12.92
N TYR A 127 -27.46 4.66 12.89
CA TYR A 127 -26.50 4.27 13.90
C TYR A 127 -25.54 5.43 14.23
N ASN A 128 -25.54 5.87 15.49
CA ASN A 128 -24.66 6.93 15.96
C ASN A 128 -23.50 6.35 16.77
N LEU A 129 -22.30 6.38 16.18
CA LEU A 129 -21.07 6.01 16.86
C LEU A 129 -20.79 6.98 18.02
N LYS A 130 -20.87 6.46 19.25
CA LYS A 130 -20.55 7.19 20.51
C LYS A 130 -19.03 7.31 20.71
N ILE A 131 -18.37 8.00 19.79
CA ILE A 131 -16.92 8.22 19.87
C ILE A 131 -16.64 9.45 20.76
N PRO A 132 -15.76 9.34 21.77
CA PRO A 132 -15.37 10.49 22.58
C PRO A 132 -14.63 11.52 21.73
N ARG A 133 -14.86 12.81 22.02
CA ARG A 133 -14.42 13.94 21.17
C ARG A 133 -12.91 13.99 20.94
N TYR A 134 -12.11 13.43 21.83
CA TYR A 134 -10.64 13.42 21.76
C TYR A 134 -10.08 12.30 20.88
N LEU A 135 -10.80 11.18 20.73
CA LEU A 135 -10.27 10.00 20.03
C LEU A 135 -9.93 10.28 18.56
N PRO A 136 -10.75 11.00 17.76
CA PRO A 136 -10.38 11.31 16.38
C PRO A 136 -9.11 12.17 16.29
N TYR A 137 -8.90 13.10 17.22
CA TYR A 137 -7.68 13.90 17.27
C TYR A 137 -6.47 13.08 17.68
N PHE A 138 -6.64 12.18 18.65
CA PHE A 138 -5.60 11.24 19.04
C PHE A 138 -5.17 10.34 17.87
N VAL A 139 -6.12 9.78 17.12
CA VAL A 139 -5.80 8.97 15.93
C VAL A 139 -5.08 9.80 14.86
N MET A 140 -5.51 11.04 14.59
CA MET A 140 -4.79 11.92 13.66
C MET A 140 -3.34 12.17 14.11
N ILE A 141 -3.13 12.40 15.40
CA ILE A 141 -1.78 12.59 15.97
C ILE A 141 -0.95 11.30 15.78
N VAL A 142 -1.49 10.13 16.10
CA VAL A 142 -0.79 8.85 15.92
C VAL A 142 -0.42 8.60 14.46
N LEU A 143 -1.31 8.88 13.51
CA LEU A 143 -1.03 8.75 12.08
C LEU A 143 0.09 9.68 11.62
N VAL A 144 0.04 10.96 12.03
CA VAL A 144 1.08 11.95 11.69
C VAL A 144 2.42 11.60 12.33
N LEU A 145 2.43 11.25 13.61
CA LEU A 145 3.65 10.84 14.31
C LEU A 145 4.25 9.56 13.71
N GLY A 146 3.40 8.60 13.35
CA GLY A 146 3.83 7.39 12.66
C GLY A 146 4.50 7.69 11.31
N ALA A 147 3.91 8.59 10.52
CA ALA A 147 4.49 9.00 9.24
C ALA A 147 5.82 9.75 9.39
N ILE A 148 5.92 10.64 10.38
CA ILE A 148 7.17 11.35 10.70
C ILE A 148 8.23 10.36 11.15
N ALA A 149 7.92 9.47 12.10
CA ALA A 149 8.85 8.47 12.61
C ALA A 149 9.39 7.57 11.48
N GLN A 150 8.50 7.12 10.58
CA GLN A 150 8.89 6.30 9.44
C GLN A 150 9.79 7.05 8.46
N THR A 151 9.47 8.31 8.16
CA THR A 151 10.26 9.12 7.22
C THR A 151 11.65 9.39 7.80
N ILE A 152 11.75 9.65 9.11
CA ILE A 152 13.02 9.82 9.82
C ILE A 152 13.83 8.52 9.79
N TYR A 153 13.20 7.39 10.09
CA TYR A 153 13.87 6.09 10.11
C TYR A 153 14.56 5.79 8.79
N TYR A 154 13.89 6.01 7.65
CA TYR A 154 14.47 5.73 6.33
C TYR A 154 15.36 6.83 5.74
N LEU A 155 15.39 8.03 6.34
CA LEU A 155 16.22 9.14 5.85
C LEU A 155 17.54 9.27 6.63
N ILE A 156 17.58 8.78 7.86
CA ILE A 156 18.75 8.89 8.75
C ILE A 156 19.50 7.55 8.90
N LEU A 157 18.81 6.42 8.74
CA LEU A 157 19.31 5.06 8.95
C LEU A 157 19.33 4.27 7.64
#